data_AF-I7CSV3-F1
#
_entry.id   AF-I7CSV3-F1
#
_cell.length_a   1.000
_cell.length_b   1.000
_cell.length_c   1.000
_cell.angle_alpha   90.00
_cell.angle_beta   90.00
_cell.angle_gamma   90.00
#
_symmetry.space_group_name_H-M   'P 1'
#
loop_
_entity.id
_entity.type
_entity.pdbx_description
1 polymer ?
#
loop_
_entity_poly.entity_id
_entity_poly.type
_entity_poly.pdbx_seq_one_letter_code
_entity_poly.pdbx_strand_id
1 'polypeptide(L)'
;MFEARALSDRVEAVRQAHAPDVQVLDCERDFETLNPAVAEDLGLIVDALEPASYPAAWLPEDAPTLLARYASSDLTVGMPGDGSVVWTRQTDPPVVLVKPRVEGSPDSFVDFLLAEALVQVDLEVPEHFIGFFEAAYPDLDRAVALDPTETYQIAAALFDGWVGLQTREVFANWHDDHPELAAAWQDAGTRLEDRVAGLPRAVARGETEFGDATELACAALKHAIELPAPFAALDTEAYLDHGPAYAIRWAEKTFDSLEE
;
A
#
# COMPACT_ATOMS: atom_id res chain seq x y z
N MET A 1 5.41 17.12 -17.06
CA MET A 1 4.61 16.20 -16.22
C MET A 1 5.47 15.51 -15.18
N PHE A 2 6.56 14.86 -15.58
CA PHE A 2 7.47 14.14 -14.69
C PHE A 2 8.85 14.81 -14.69
N GLU A 3 9.42 15.06 -13.52
CA GLU A 3 10.76 15.64 -13.36
C GLU A 3 11.59 14.78 -12.41
N ALA A 4 12.87 14.54 -12.71
CA ALA A 4 13.73 13.75 -11.84
C ALA A 4 13.92 14.43 -10.48
N ARG A 5 13.61 13.71 -9.40
CA ARG A 5 13.72 14.20 -8.03
C ARG A 5 15.16 14.05 -7.52
N ALA A 6 15.71 15.12 -6.96
CA ALA A 6 16.95 15.04 -6.21
C ALA A 6 16.70 14.36 -4.85
N LEU A 7 17.45 13.31 -4.55
CA LEU A 7 17.32 12.55 -3.30
C LEU A 7 18.31 13.06 -2.26
N SER A 8 17.92 12.98 -0.98
CA SER A 8 18.87 13.15 0.12
C SER A 8 19.82 11.96 0.20
N ASP A 9 21.02 12.16 0.76
CA ASP A 9 22.05 11.11 0.83
C ASP A 9 21.56 9.80 1.48
N ARG A 10 20.66 9.91 2.47
CA ARG A 10 20.04 8.77 3.15
C ARG A 10 19.06 7.99 2.25
N VAL A 11 18.24 8.67 1.45
CA VAL A 11 17.33 8.03 0.52
C VAL A 11 18.10 7.44 -0.67
N GLU A 12 19.14 8.14 -1.13
CA GLU A 12 20.03 7.62 -2.17
C GLU A 12 20.74 6.34 -1.71
N ALA A 13 21.17 6.24 -0.45
CA ALA A 13 21.74 5.02 0.10
C ALA A 13 20.74 3.84 0.09
N VAL A 14 19.48 4.07 0.46
CA VAL A 14 18.41 3.06 0.38
C VAL A 14 18.16 2.66 -1.07
N ARG A 15 18.10 3.62 -2.00
CA ARG A 15 17.95 3.35 -3.43
C ARG A 15 19.07 2.45 -3.96
N GLN A 16 20.32 2.75 -3.63
CA GLN A 16 21.47 1.94 -4.07
C GLN A 16 21.44 0.51 -3.51
N ALA A 17 20.91 0.33 -2.30
CA ALA A 17 20.84 -0.98 -1.64
C ALA A 17 19.70 -1.86 -2.18
N HIS A 18 18.54 -1.27 -2.46
CA HIS A 18 17.30 -2.00 -2.75
C HIS A 18 16.86 -1.90 -4.21
N ALA A 19 17.06 -0.75 -4.86
CA ALA A 19 16.47 -0.49 -6.16
C ALA A 19 17.35 0.47 -6.99
N PRO A 20 18.60 0.07 -7.35
CA PRO A 20 19.61 0.97 -7.91
C PRO A 20 19.24 1.53 -9.29
N ASP A 21 18.39 0.82 -10.04
CA ASP A 21 17.94 1.21 -11.37
C ASP A 21 16.66 2.05 -11.34
N VAL A 22 16.02 2.19 -10.18
CA VAL A 22 14.77 2.95 -10.03
C VAL A 22 15.04 4.45 -10.11
N GLN A 23 14.20 5.12 -10.89
CA GLN A 23 14.13 6.58 -10.95
C GLN A 23 13.01 7.09 -10.05
N VAL A 24 13.27 8.18 -9.32
CA VAL A 24 12.28 8.89 -8.52
C VAL A 24 11.89 10.16 -9.27
N LEU A 25 10.59 10.32 -9.53
CA LEU A 25 10.05 11.41 -10.36
C LEU A 25 9.01 12.22 -9.57
N ASP A 26 9.15 13.54 -9.58
CA ASP A 26 8.11 14.46 -9.15
C ASP A 26 7.05 14.62 -10.24
N CYS A 27 5.78 14.46 -9.85
CA CYS A 27 4.62 14.65 -10.71
C CYS A 27 4.08 16.06 -10.55
N GLU A 28 3.81 16.74 -11.67
CA GLU A 28 3.21 18.08 -11.68
C GLU A 28 1.76 18.08 -11.13
N ARG A 29 1.04 16.97 -11.28
CA ARG A 29 -0.39 16.84 -10.92
C ARG A 29 -0.67 15.49 -10.28
N ASP A 30 -1.72 15.45 -9.47
CA ASP A 30 -2.28 14.22 -8.94
C ASP A 30 -3.12 13.50 -10.02
N PHE A 31 -3.11 12.17 -9.99
CA PHE A 31 -3.84 11.28 -10.91
C PHE A 31 -3.92 9.87 -10.33
N GLU A 32 -4.89 9.07 -10.75
CA GLU A 32 -4.88 7.61 -10.57
C GLU A 32 -4.65 6.90 -11.91
N THR A 33 -5.36 7.32 -12.97
CA THR A 33 -5.18 6.78 -14.33
C THR A 33 -4.55 7.82 -15.23
N LEU A 34 -3.42 7.48 -15.85
CA LEU A 34 -2.72 8.36 -16.76
C LEU A 34 -3.46 8.47 -18.09
N ASN A 35 -3.67 9.71 -18.54
CA ASN A 35 -4.10 9.95 -19.92
C ASN A 35 -3.02 9.39 -20.87
N PRO A 36 -3.37 8.69 -21.96
CA PRO A 36 -2.40 8.17 -22.91
C PRO A 36 -1.38 9.22 -23.41
N ALA A 37 -1.80 10.46 -23.64
CA ALA A 37 -0.90 11.55 -24.05
C ALA A 37 0.13 11.92 -22.97
N VAL A 38 -0.19 11.69 -21.70
CA VAL A 38 0.73 11.88 -20.58
C VAL A 38 1.61 10.64 -20.37
N ALA A 39 1.06 9.44 -20.61
CA ALA A 39 1.85 8.20 -20.57
C ALA A 39 3.01 8.25 -21.58
N GLU A 40 2.83 8.91 -22.73
CA GLU A 40 3.92 9.17 -23.69
C GLU A 40 5.07 9.97 -23.07
N ASP A 41 4.81 10.96 -22.20
CA ASP A 41 5.87 11.71 -21.49
C ASP A 41 6.66 10.80 -20.55
N LEU A 42 5.99 9.85 -19.88
CA LEU A 42 6.66 8.85 -19.03
C LEU A 42 7.53 7.92 -19.89
N GLY A 43 7.03 7.52 -21.06
CA GLY A 43 7.75 6.71 -22.04
C GLY A 43 8.99 7.39 -22.66
N LEU A 44 9.25 8.67 -22.38
CA LEU A 44 10.52 9.33 -22.72
C LEU A 44 11.61 9.10 -21.66
N ILE A 45 11.24 8.62 -20.48
CA ILE A 45 12.10 8.44 -19.29
C ILE A 45 12.42 6.96 -19.05
N VAL A 46 11.50 6.07 -19.44
CA VAL A 46 11.58 4.62 -19.25
C VAL A 46 11.70 3.91 -20.61
N ASP A 47 12.26 2.71 -20.60
CA ASP A 47 12.49 1.89 -21.79
C ASP A 47 11.20 1.19 -22.26
N ALA A 48 10.30 0.85 -21.34
CA ALA A 48 9.02 0.21 -21.66
C ALA A 48 7.87 0.68 -20.75
N LEU A 49 6.65 0.58 -21.28
CA LEU A 49 5.38 0.75 -20.56
C LEU A 49 4.55 -0.51 -20.75
N GLU A 50 4.27 -1.22 -19.67
CA GLU A 50 3.49 -2.46 -19.64
C GLU A 50 2.40 -2.33 -18.56
N PRO A 51 1.24 -1.72 -18.88
CA PRO A 51 0.15 -1.58 -17.93
C PRO A 51 -0.25 -2.91 -17.31
N ALA A 52 -0.51 -2.89 -16.00
CA ALA A 52 -0.99 -4.06 -15.29
C ALA A 52 -2.35 -4.47 -15.86
N SER A 53 -2.52 -5.76 -16.13
CA SER A 53 -3.75 -6.29 -16.69
C SER A 53 -4.11 -7.61 -16.04
N TYR A 54 -5.37 -7.72 -15.62
CA TYR A 54 -5.86 -8.87 -14.86
C TYR A 54 -7.14 -9.43 -15.48
N PRO A 55 -7.42 -10.74 -15.33
CA PRO A 55 -8.67 -11.31 -15.81
C PRO A 55 -9.89 -10.61 -15.20
N ALA A 56 -10.81 -10.11 -16.04
CA ALA A 56 -12.04 -9.48 -15.56
C ALA A 56 -12.88 -10.40 -14.65
N ALA A 57 -12.74 -11.71 -14.78
CA ALA A 57 -13.41 -12.71 -13.94
C ALA A 57 -12.91 -12.74 -12.48
N TRP A 58 -11.79 -12.06 -12.17
CA TRP A 58 -11.33 -11.89 -10.79
C TRP A 58 -12.14 -10.83 -10.04
N LEU A 59 -12.86 -9.95 -10.75
CA LEU A 59 -13.63 -8.88 -10.15
C LEU A 59 -15.10 -9.27 -9.96
N PRO A 60 -15.71 -8.94 -8.80
CA PRO A 60 -17.17 -8.93 -8.64
C PRO A 60 -17.86 -8.03 -9.69
N GLU A 61 -19.11 -8.33 -10.03
CA GLU A 61 -19.86 -7.57 -11.05
C GLU A 61 -20.08 -6.09 -10.68
N ASP A 62 -20.13 -5.80 -9.38
CA ASP A 62 -20.31 -4.47 -8.80
C ASP A 62 -18.99 -3.85 -8.28
N ALA A 63 -17.85 -4.39 -8.69
CA ALA A 63 -16.54 -3.85 -8.36
C ALA A 63 -16.43 -2.35 -8.70
N PRO A 64 -15.71 -1.54 -7.89
CA PRO A 64 -15.51 -0.13 -8.16
C PRO A 64 -14.96 0.12 -9.57
N THR A 65 -15.46 1.15 -10.26
CA THR A 65 -15.07 1.44 -11.65
C THR A 65 -13.56 1.63 -11.81
N LEU A 66 -12.89 2.20 -10.81
CA LEU A 66 -11.44 2.42 -10.86
C LEU A 66 -10.66 1.10 -10.74
N LEU A 67 -11.17 0.14 -9.95
CA LEU A 67 -10.61 -1.21 -9.87
C LEU A 67 -10.72 -1.95 -11.21
N ALA A 68 -11.88 -1.83 -11.88
CA ALA A 68 -12.08 -2.38 -13.22
C ALA A 68 -11.16 -1.73 -14.27
N ARG A 69 -10.84 -0.44 -14.13
CA ARG A 69 -9.83 0.23 -15.00
C ARG A 69 -8.42 -0.27 -14.73
N TYR A 70 -8.03 -0.40 -13.46
CA TYR A 70 -6.72 -0.96 -13.10
C TYR A 70 -6.53 -2.40 -13.61
N ALA A 71 -7.60 -3.20 -13.63
CA ALA A 71 -7.57 -4.55 -14.20
C ALA A 71 -7.55 -4.60 -15.73
N SER A 72 -7.70 -3.46 -16.42
CA SER A 72 -7.82 -3.38 -17.87
C SER A 72 -6.46 -3.26 -18.58
N SER A 73 -6.37 -2.48 -19.65
CA SER A 73 -5.10 -2.14 -20.33
C SER A 73 -4.71 -0.66 -20.15
N ASP A 74 -5.47 0.08 -19.34
CA ASP A 74 -5.18 1.47 -19.02
C ASP A 74 -3.99 1.56 -18.05
N LEU A 75 -3.10 2.54 -18.25
CA LEU A 75 -2.00 2.78 -17.32
C LEU A 75 -2.51 3.48 -16.06
N THR A 76 -2.84 2.68 -15.04
CA THR A 76 -3.35 3.13 -13.75
C THR A 76 -2.28 2.96 -12.68
N VAL A 77 -1.83 4.08 -12.09
CA VAL A 77 -0.76 4.15 -11.10
C VAL A 77 -1.18 5.04 -9.93
N GLY A 78 -1.20 4.47 -8.73
CA GLY A 78 -1.62 5.13 -7.51
C GLY A 78 -3.14 5.11 -7.35
N MET A 79 -3.64 3.94 -6.97
CA MET A 79 -5.00 3.62 -6.62
C MET A 79 -5.43 4.29 -5.29
N PRO A 80 -6.73 4.35 -4.98
CA PRO A 80 -7.19 4.83 -3.68
C PRO A 80 -6.55 4.02 -2.54
N GLY A 81 -5.80 4.69 -1.66
CA GLY A 81 -5.04 4.05 -0.59
C GLY A 81 -3.52 4.23 -0.73
N ASP A 82 -2.98 4.29 -1.95
CA ASP A 82 -1.53 4.29 -2.22
C ASP A 82 -0.79 5.56 -1.76
N GLY A 83 -1.50 6.56 -1.25
CA GLY A 83 -0.89 7.78 -0.71
C GLY A 83 -0.26 8.68 -1.77
N SER A 84 0.77 9.42 -1.36
CA SER A 84 1.38 10.51 -2.15
C SER A 84 2.72 10.15 -2.78
N VAL A 85 3.34 9.05 -2.36
CA VAL A 85 4.53 8.46 -2.98
C VAL A 85 4.13 7.06 -3.37
N VAL A 86 4.11 6.79 -4.67
CA VAL A 86 3.67 5.50 -5.23
C VAL A 86 4.80 4.94 -6.09
N TRP A 87 4.86 3.63 -6.25
CA TRP A 87 5.79 2.99 -7.16
C TRP A 87 5.05 2.14 -8.18
N THR A 88 5.68 1.87 -9.32
CA THR A 88 5.11 0.98 -10.34
C THR A 88 6.19 0.23 -11.08
N ARG A 89 5.92 -1.05 -11.36
CA ARG A 89 6.62 -1.95 -12.28
C ARG A 89 5.90 -2.08 -13.62
N GLN A 90 4.84 -1.29 -13.86
CA GLN A 90 4.26 -1.10 -15.19
C GLN A 90 5.20 -0.32 -16.13
N THR A 91 6.42 -0.03 -15.69
CA THR A 91 7.51 0.55 -16.46
C THR A 91 8.78 -0.28 -16.30
N ASP A 92 9.65 -0.23 -17.30
CA ASP A 92 11.01 -0.79 -17.22
C ASP A 92 12.05 0.32 -17.45
N PRO A 93 12.95 0.64 -16.48
CA PRO A 93 12.95 0.14 -15.11
C PRO A 93 11.71 0.63 -14.31
N PRO A 94 11.41 0.03 -13.14
CA PRO A 94 10.37 0.55 -12.25
C PRO A 94 10.64 2.00 -11.85
N VAL A 95 9.58 2.76 -11.59
CA VAL A 95 9.67 4.15 -11.15
C VAL A 95 8.94 4.39 -9.84
N VAL A 96 9.45 5.33 -9.04
CA VAL A 96 8.75 5.91 -7.89
C VAL A 96 8.25 7.29 -8.30
N LEU A 97 6.97 7.54 -8.09
CA LEU A 97 6.28 8.78 -8.44
C LEU A 97 5.86 9.52 -7.18
N VAL A 98 6.28 10.77 -7.07
CA VAL A 98 5.96 11.67 -5.96
C VAL A 98 4.89 12.64 -6.43
N LYS A 99 3.68 12.49 -5.89
CA LYS A 99 2.51 13.31 -6.24
C LYS A 99 2.52 14.62 -5.45
N PRO A 100 1.92 15.72 -5.96
CA PRO A 100 1.92 17.03 -5.29
C PRO A 100 1.35 17.04 -3.87
N ARG A 101 0.60 16.00 -3.48
CA ARG A 101 0.06 15.83 -2.13
C ARG A 101 1.13 15.79 -1.02
N VAL A 102 2.41 15.58 -1.35
CA VAL A 102 3.50 15.71 -0.37
C VAL A 102 3.82 17.15 0.02
N GLU A 103 3.38 18.15 -0.75
CA GLU A 103 3.70 19.56 -0.49
C GLU A 103 3.23 19.99 0.91
N GLY A 104 4.15 20.57 1.68
CA GLY A 104 3.92 20.98 3.07
C GLY A 104 4.16 19.88 4.11
N SER A 105 4.45 18.65 3.69
CA SER A 105 4.94 17.60 4.59
C SER A 105 6.39 17.87 5.03
N PRO A 106 6.79 17.47 6.24
CA PRO A 106 8.19 17.56 6.67
C PRO A 106 9.11 16.73 5.76
N ASP A 107 10.27 17.28 5.39
CA ASP A 107 11.25 16.59 4.52
C ASP A 107 11.63 15.20 5.06
N SER A 108 11.75 15.05 6.39
CA SER A 108 12.06 13.76 7.02
C SER A 108 10.95 12.72 6.80
N PHE A 109 9.69 13.15 6.74
CA PHE A 109 8.58 12.26 6.46
C PHE A 109 8.53 11.89 4.97
N VAL A 110 8.79 12.84 4.08
CA VAL A 110 8.89 12.56 2.63
C VAL A 110 10.04 11.61 2.34
N ASP A 111 11.20 11.80 2.98
CA ASP A 111 12.34 10.89 2.86
C ASP A 111 12.01 9.47 3.36
N PHE A 112 11.22 9.34 4.43
CA PHE A 112 10.70 8.05 4.87
C PHE A 112 9.78 7.39 3.84
N LEU A 113 8.82 8.14 3.28
CA LEU A 113 7.91 7.60 2.25
C LEU A 113 8.66 7.14 0.98
N LEU A 114 9.69 7.89 0.57
CA LEU A 114 10.55 7.52 -0.54
C LEU A 114 11.35 6.25 -0.24
N ALA A 115 11.97 6.17 0.93
CA ALA A 115 12.71 5.00 1.37
C ALA A 115 11.79 3.76 1.47
N GLU A 116 10.58 3.93 2.00
CA GLU A 116 9.56 2.88 2.05
C GLU A 116 9.22 2.36 0.64
N ALA A 117 8.91 3.25 -0.30
CA ALA A 117 8.60 2.86 -1.68
C ALA A 117 9.75 2.10 -2.34
N LEU A 118 11.00 2.53 -2.14
CA LEU A 118 12.18 1.86 -2.69
C LEU A 118 12.37 0.45 -2.12
N VAL A 119 12.14 0.25 -0.82
CA VAL A 119 12.18 -1.08 -0.20
C VAL A 119 11.05 -1.95 -0.75
N GLN A 120 9.84 -1.42 -0.93
CA GLN A 120 8.72 -2.19 -1.49
C GLN A 120 8.95 -2.61 -2.95
N VAL A 121 9.65 -1.79 -3.75
CA VAL A 121 10.06 -2.16 -5.12
C VAL A 121 11.07 -3.33 -5.12
N ASP A 122 11.83 -3.54 -4.06
CA ASP A 122 12.78 -4.67 -3.94
C ASP A 122 12.09 -5.98 -3.49
N LEU A 123 10.91 -5.89 -2.84
CA LEU A 123 10.21 -7.07 -2.34
C LEU A 123 9.58 -7.97 -3.43
N GLU A 124 9.57 -7.53 -4.69
CA GLU A 124 8.91 -8.22 -5.81
C GLU A 124 7.42 -8.58 -5.58
N VAL A 125 6.76 -7.91 -4.62
CA VAL A 125 5.33 -8.06 -4.34
C VAL A 125 4.46 -7.44 -5.45
N PRO A 126 3.20 -7.86 -5.64
CA PRO A 126 2.28 -7.18 -6.55
C PRO A 126 2.14 -5.68 -6.25
N GLU A 127 1.76 -4.87 -7.24
CA GLU A 127 1.52 -3.43 -7.03
C GLU A 127 0.24 -3.11 -6.26
N HIS A 128 -0.72 -4.04 -6.25
CA HIS A 128 -2.05 -3.82 -5.72
C HIS A 128 -2.66 -5.14 -5.25
N PHE A 129 -3.66 -5.07 -4.36
CA PHE A 129 -4.28 -6.26 -3.75
C PHE A 129 -4.86 -7.25 -4.78
N ILE A 130 -5.22 -6.80 -5.98
CA ILE A 130 -5.73 -7.70 -7.03
C ILE A 130 -4.68 -8.71 -7.48
N GLY A 131 -3.41 -8.32 -7.58
CA GLY A 131 -2.33 -9.26 -7.86
C GLY A 131 -1.98 -10.14 -6.64
N PHE A 132 -2.37 -9.73 -5.43
CA PHE A 132 -2.19 -10.51 -4.20
C PHE A 132 -3.27 -11.57 -4.01
N PHE A 133 -4.54 -11.22 -4.24
CA PHE A 133 -5.67 -12.14 -4.10
C PHE A 133 -5.92 -12.97 -5.37
N GLU A 134 -5.59 -12.44 -6.54
CA GLU A 134 -5.83 -13.05 -7.84
C GLU A 134 -7.28 -13.57 -7.99
N ALA A 135 -7.44 -14.82 -8.42
CA ALA A 135 -8.73 -15.49 -8.57
C ALA A 135 -9.48 -15.72 -7.23
N ALA A 136 -8.84 -15.49 -6.09
CA ALA A 136 -9.44 -15.62 -4.76
C ALA A 136 -10.05 -14.29 -4.26
N TYR A 137 -9.93 -13.17 -4.98
CA TYR A 137 -10.58 -11.92 -4.58
C TYR A 137 -12.11 -12.05 -4.40
N PRO A 138 -12.86 -12.79 -5.26
CA PRO A 138 -14.29 -13.05 -5.02
C PRO A 138 -14.57 -13.85 -3.74
N ASP A 139 -13.59 -14.57 -3.21
CA ASP A 139 -13.75 -15.28 -1.94
C ASP A 139 -13.66 -14.31 -0.75
N LEU A 140 -12.79 -13.30 -0.84
CA LEU A 140 -12.74 -12.21 0.12
C LEU A 140 -14.03 -11.39 0.09
N ASP A 141 -14.51 -11.02 -1.09
CA ASP A 141 -15.75 -10.25 -1.27
C ASP A 141 -16.94 -10.92 -0.56
N ARG A 142 -17.09 -12.23 -0.76
CA ARG A 142 -18.10 -13.04 -0.06
C ARG A 142 -17.90 -13.12 1.45
N ALA A 143 -16.65 -13.08 1.94
CA ALA A 143 -16.32 -13.18 3.35
C ALA A 143 -16.56 -11.87 4.11
N VAL A 144 -16.34 -10.72 3.45
CA VAL A 144 -16.58 -9.39 4.03
C VAL A 144 -18.08 -9.06 4.04
N ALA A 145 -18.81 -9.39 2.98
CA ALA A 145 -20.25 -9.18 2.86
C ALA A 145 -20.72 -7.72 3.10
N LEU A 146 -19.85 -6.74 2.83
CA LEU A 146 -20.13 -5.29 2.85
C LEU A 146 -20.31 -4.76 1.43
N ASP A 147 -20.55 -3.45 1.30
CA ASP A 147 -20.63 -2.84 -0.02
C ASP A 147 -19.27 -2.83 -0.75
N PRO A 148 -19.24 -2.74 -2.09
CA PRO A 148 -18.01 -2.87 -2.87
C PRO A 148 -16.91 -1.85 -2.54
N THR A 149 -17.27 -0.69 -1.96
CA THR A 149 -16.31 0.34 -1.54
C THR A 149 -15.60 -0.10 -0.28
N GLU A 150 -16.35 -0.61 0.70
CA GLU A 150 -15.77 -1.08 1.97
C GLU A 150 -14.99 -2.38 1.78
N THR A 151 -15.47 -3.30 0.93
CA THR A 151 -14.71 -4.49 0.51
C THR A 151 -13.38 -4.10 -0.15
N TYR A 152 -13.38 -3.10 -1.05
CA TYR A 152 -12.16 -2.58 -1.66
C TYR A 152 -11.19 -2.06 -0.60
N GLN A 153 -11.67 -1.25 0.34
CA GLN A 153 -10.85 -0.66 1.39
C GLN A 153 -10.23 -1.73 2.29
N ILE A 154 -11.01 -2.75 2.68
CA ILE A 154 -10.53 -3.88 3.47
C ILE A 154 -9.48 -4.69 2.69
N ALA A 155 -9.70 -4.94 1.39
CA ALA A 155 -8.74 -5.67 0.56
C ALA A 155 -7.40 -4.91 0.41
N ALA A 156 -7.47 -3.60 0.19
CA ALA A 156 -6.30 -2.73 0.13
C ALA A 156 -5.56 -2.72 1.48
N ALA A 157 -6.28 -2.51 2.58
CA ALA A 157 -5.70 -2.53 3.93
C ALA A 157 -5.01 -3.85 4.26
N LEU A 158 -5.65 -4.99 3.96
CA LEU A 158 -5.08 -6.31 4.21
C LEU A 158 -3.77 -6.50 3.42
N PHE A 159 -3.77 -6.12 2.15
CA PHE A 159 -2.57 -6.16 1.32
C PHE A 159 -1.45 -5.25 1.87
N ASP A 160 -1.77 -4.00 2.21
CA ASP A 160 -0.81 -3.06 2.81
C ASP A 160 -0.25 -3.58 4.14
N GLY A 161 -1.08 -4.24 4.95
CA GLY A 161 -0.67 -4.91 6.17
C GLY A 161 0.32 -6.05 5.92
N TRP A 162 0.07 -6.87 4.89
CA TRP A 162 0.95 -7.97 4.50
C TRP A 162 2.30 -7.45 3.94
N VAL A 163 2.29 -6.38 3.15
CA VAL A 163 3.52 -5.69 2.71
C VAL A 163 4.24 -5.08 3.90
N GLY A 164 3.50 -4.45 4.83
CA GLY A 164 4.04 -3.85 6.04
C GLY A 164 4.78 -4.83 6.94
N LEU A 165 4.31 -6.08 7.04
CA LEU A 165 5.02 -7.13 7.79
C LEU A 165 6.37 -7.51 7.15
N GLN A 166 6.48 -7.45 5.82
CA GLN A 166 7.71 -7.78 5.09
C GLN A 166 8.75 -6.65 5.16
N THR A 167 8.30 -5.40 5.14
CA THR A 167 9.19 -4.23 5.24
C THR A 167 9.63 -3.92 6.66
N ARG A 168 8.85 -4.34 7.67
CA ARG A 168 9.09 -4.05 9.09
C ARG A 168 10.50 -4.37 9.56
N GLU A 169 11.06 -5.53 9.20
CA GLU A 169 12.40 -5.91 9.65
C GLU A 169 13.48 -5.01 9.05
N VAL A 170 13.33 -4.62 7.78
CA VAL A 170 14.22 -3.65 7.12
C VAL A 170 14.21 -2.31 7.87
N PHE A 171 13.01 -1.81 8.19
CA PHE A 171 12.86 -0.54 8.90
C PHE A 171 13.38 -0.60 10.34
N ALA A 172 13.20 -1.74 11.02
CA ALA A 172 13.73 -1.94 12.37
C ALA A 172 15.27 -1.86 12.40
N ASN A 173 15.95 -2.35 11.36
CA ASN A 173 17.41 -2.31 11.23
C ASN A 173 17.97 -0.90 10.91
N TRP A 174 17.12 0.05 10.49
CA TRP A 174 17.58 1.41 10.19
C TRP A 174 18.08 2.19 11.41
N HIS A 175 17.80 1.77 12.65
CA HIS A 175 18.32 2.48 13.83
C HIS A 175 19.85 2.57 13.85
N ASP A 176 20.51 1.57 13.28
CA ASP A 176 21.97 1.50 13.21
C ASP A 176 22.49 2.18 11.93
N ASP A 177 21.89 1.88 10.77
CA ASP A 177 22.42 2.27 9.46
C ASP A 177 21.87 3.62 8.94
N HIS A 178 20.63 3.96 9.30
CA HIS A 178 19.90 5.14 8.81
C HIS A 178 19.07 5.80 9.94
N PRO A 179 19.70 6.31 11.01
CA PRO A 179 19.01 6.73 12.24
C PRO A 179 17.95 7.82 12.03
N GLU A 180 18.10 8.66 11.01
CA GLU A 180 17.12 9.70 10.68
C GLU A 180 15.87 9.14 9.99
N LEU A 181 16.01 8.09 9.16
CA LEU A 181 14.88 7.37 8.58
C LEU A 181 14.18 6.54 9.66
N ALA A 182 14.94 5.91 10.56
CA ALA A 182 14.39 5.21 11.72
C ALA A 182 13.57 6.14 12.62
N ALA A 183 14.06 7.36 12.88
CA ALA A 183 13.34 8.36 13.66
C ALA A 183 12.02 8.79 12.97
N ALA A 184 12.02 8.95 11.64
CA ALA A 184 10.81 9.28 10.88
C ALA A 184 9.80 8.12 10.86
N TRP A 185 10.26 6.87 10.71
CA TRP A 185 9.44 5.68 10.83
C TRP A 185 8.81 5.53 12.23
N GLN A 186 9.59 5.75 13.28
CA GLN A 186 9.11 5.69 14.67
C GLN A 186 8.11 6.81 14.98
N ASP A 187 8.36 8.03 14.50
CA ASP A 187 7.45 9.18 14.65
C ASP A 187 6.12 8.93 13.92
N ALA A 188 6.15 8.35 12.71
CA ALA A 188 4.95 7.93 11.99
C ALA A 188 4.14 6.89 12.80
N GLY A 189 4.81 5.87 13.35
CA GLY A 189 4.16 4.86 14.20
C GLY A 189 3.55 5.44 15.49
N THR A 190 4.29 6.31 16.19
CA THR A 190 3.85 6.94 17.45
C THR A 190 2.53 7.69 17.27
N ARG A 191 2.29 8.29 16.09
CA ARG A 191 1.03 8.99 15.77
C ARG A 191 -0.18 8.06 15.62
N LEU A 192 0.03 6.76 15.46
CA LEU A 192 -1.02 5.76 15.32
C LEU A 192 -1.40 5.12 16.65
N GLU A 193 -0.49 5.02 17.62
CA GLU A 193 -0.66 4.24 18.86
C GLU A 193 -1.98 4.51 19.59
N ASP A 194 -2.26 5.77 19.93
CA ASP A 194 -3.49 6.14 20.65
C ASP A 194 -4.76 5.83 19.85
N ARG A 195 -4.71 5.99 18.53
CA ARG A 195 -5.84 5.73 17.64
C ARG A 195 -6.09 4.22 17.51
N VAL A 196 -5.03 3.43 17.36
CA VAL A 196 -5.08 1.96 17.28
C VAL A 196 -5.60 1.37 18.59
N ALA A 197 -5.08 1.82 19.73
CA ALA A 197 -5.55 1.38 21.06
C ALA A 197 -7.04 1.72 21.29
N GLY A 198 -7.52 2.81 20.68
CA GLY A 198 -8.92 3.24 20.74
C GLY A 198 -9.89 2.48 19.82
N LEU A 199 -9.40 1.70 18.85
CA LEU A 199 -10.22 1.09 17.80
C LEU A 199 -11.41 0.27 18.30
N PRO A 200 -11.28 -0.65 19.29
CA PRO A 200 -12.41 -1.48 19.71
C PRO A 200 -13.57 -0.63 20.23
N ARG A 201 -13.26 0.49 20.88
CA ARG A 201 -14.26 1.41 21.40
C ARG A 201 -14.91 2.23 20.29
N ALA A 202 -14.11 2.71 19.34
CA ALA A 202 -14.59 3.54 18.24
C ALA A 202 -15.54 2.74 17.32
N VAL A 203 -15.13 1.50 16.95
CA VAL A 203 -15.96 0.58 16.16
C VAL A 203 -17.24 0.21 16.90
N ALA A 204 -17.16 -0.18 18.17
CA ALA A 204 -18.34 -0.56 18.96
C ALA A 204 -19.36 0.58 19.15
N ARG A 205 -18.94 1.84 18.94
CA ARG A 205 -19.81 3.03 19.02
C ARG A 205 -20.29 3.52 17.66
N GLY A 206 -19.84 2.92 16.56
CA GLY A 206 -20.06 3.45 15.22
C GLY A 206 -19.39 4.81 15.00
N GLU A 207 -18.31 5.11 15.72
CA GLU A 207 -17.49 6.32 15.53
C GLU A 207 -16.46 6.12 14.40
N THR A 208 -16.23 4.87 13.98
CA THR A 208 -15.30 4.46 12.92
C THR A 208 -15.87 3.24 12.23
N GLU A 209 -15.99 3.29 10.91
CA GLU A 209 -16.44 2.16 10.10
C GLU A 209 -15.40 1.03 10.12
N PHE A 210 -15.82 -0.19 9.77
CA PHE A 210 -14.93 -1.35 9.89
C PHE A 210 -13.78 -1.30 8.86
N GLY A 211 -14.05 -0.80 7.65
CA GLY A 211 -13.03 -0.50 6.64
C GLY A 211 -11.94 0.44 7.17
N ASP A 212 -12.33 1.59 7.74
CA ASP A 212 -11.40 2.57 8.32
C ASP A 212 -10.58 1.98 9.49
N ALA A 213 -11.21 1.15 10.32
CA ALA A 213 -10.54 0.47 11.40
C ALA A 213 -9.50 -0.55 10.90
N THR A 214 -9.82 -1.28 9.83
CA THR A 214 -8.92 -2.24 9.18
C THR A 214 -7.74 -1.54 8.55
N GLU A 215 -7.95 -0.42 7.85
CA GLU A 215 -6.89 0.42 7.28
C GLU A 215 -5.93 0.91 8.36
N LEU A 216 -6.46 1.50 9.44
CA LEU A 216 -5.64 1.99 10.53
C LEU A 216 -4.82 0.87 11.21
N ALA A 217 -5.45 -0.28 11.43
CA ALA A 217 -4.77 -1.42 12.07
C ALA A 217 -3.69 -2.02 11.16
N CYS A 218 -3.93 -2.14 9.85
CA CYS A 218 -2.94 -2.67 8.92
C CYS A 218 -1.77 -1.71 8.71
N ALA A 219 -2.02 -0.39 8.65
CA ALA A 219 -0.97 0.62 8.61
C ALA A 219 -0.04 0.57 9.83
N ALA A 220 -0.53 0.07 10.97
CA ALA A 220 0.23 -0.06 12.20
C ALA A 220 1.15 -1.30 12.24
N LEU A 221 0.93 -2.31 11.39
CA LEU A 221 1.75 -3.53 11.34
C LEU A 221 3.21 -3.24 11.02
N LYS A 222 3.47 -2.36 10.04
CA LYS A 222 4.85 -1.96 9.65
C LYS A 222 5.61 -1.24 10.76
N HIS A 223 4.90 -0.75 11.78
CA HIS A 223 5.45 -0.04 12.93
C HIS A 223 5.56 -0.92 14.20
N ALA A 224 5.22 -2.21 14.11
CA ALA A 224 5.24 -3.14 15.24
C ALA A 224 4.37 -2.68 16.43
N ILE A 225 3.26 -1.99 16.15
CA ILE A 225 2.31 -1.54 17.17
C ILE A 225 1.40 -2.72 17.55
N GLU A 226 1.19 -2.93 18.85
CA GLU A 226 0.28 -3.94 19.34
C GLU A 226 -1.16 -3.65 18.88
N LEU A 227 -1.74 -4.57 18.11
CA LEU A 227 -3.09 -4.43 17.59
C LEU A 227 -4.11 -5.05 18.55
N PRO A 228 -5.31 -4.44 18.69
CA PRO A 228 -6.41 -5.06 19.40
C PRO A 228 -7.09 -6.15 18.56
N ALA A 229 -7.86 -7.03 19.20
CA ALA A 229 -8.75 -7.94 18.47
C ALA A 229 -9.81 -7.14 17.67
N PRO A 230 -10.22 -7.60 16.47
CA PRO A 230 -9.78 -8.83 15.79
C PRO A 230 -8.45 -8.67 15.01
N PHE A 231 -7.93 -7.46 14.88
CA PHE A 231 -6.76 -7.14 14.04
C PHE A 231 -5.45 -7.76 14.55
N ALA A 232 -5.33 -8.05 15.85
CA ALA A 232 -4.19 -8.77 16.44
C ALA A 232 -3.84 -10.08 15.71
N ALA A 233 -4.82 -10.74 15.10
CA ALA A 233 -4.59 -11.97 14.35
C ALA A 233 -3.81 -11.74 13.03
N LEU A 234 -3.67 -10.50 12.56
CA LEU A 234 -2.92 -10.18 11.34
C LEU A 234 -1.41 -10.03 11.61
N ASP A 235 -0.98 -9.73 12.84
CA ASP A 235 0.45 -9.63 13.19
C ASP A 235 1.05 -11.02 13.49
N THR A 236 1.30 -11.80 12.44
CA THR A 236 1.81 -13.18 12.57
C THR A 236 2.57 -13.64 11.34
N GLU A 237 3.57 -14.51 11.54
CA GLU A 237 4.29 -15.21 10.48
C GLU A 237 3.34 -16.03 9.58
N ALA A 238 2.25 -16.56 10.16
CA ALA A 238 1.26 -17.28 9.37
C ALA A 238 0.59 -16.41 8.29
N TYR A 239 0.50 -15.08 8.51
CA TYR A 239 -0.04 -14.18 7.51
C TYR A 239 0.97 -13.94 6.39
N LEU A 240 2.25 -13.79 6.73
CA LEU A 240 3.34 -13.73 5.75
C LEU A 240 3.38 -14.97 4.86
N ASP A 241 3.31 -16.16 5.48
CA ASP A 241 3.45 -17.45 4.78
C ASP A 241 2.24 -17.81 3.90
N HIS A 242 1.03 -17.45 4.33
CA HIS A 242 -0.21 -17.87 3.67
C HIS A 242 -0.91 -16.75 2.90
N GLY A 243 -0.47 -15.50 3.07
CA GLY A 243 -0.92 -14.33 2.33
C GLY A 243 -2.43 -14.27 2.14
N PRO A 244 -2.94 -14.32 0.89
CA PRO A 244 -4.35 -14.11 0.58
C PRO A 244 -5.27 -15.14 1.25
N ALA A 245 -4.83 -16.40 1.38
CA ALA A 245 -5.64 -17.45 2.01
C ALA A 245 -5.85 -17.17 3.51
N TYR A 246 -4.86 -16.58 4.18
CA TYR A 246 -4.98 -16.17 5.58
C TYR A 246 -5.86 -14.94 5.73
N ALA A 247 -5.68 -13.93 4.87
CA ALA A 247 -6.53 -12.73 4.84
C ALA A 247 -8.02 -13.08 4.69
N ILE A 248 -8.36 -13.98 3.75
CA ILE A 248 -9.73 -14.46 3.56
C ILE A 248 -10.24 -15.17 4.82
N ARG A 249 -9.43 -16.08 5.39
CA ARG A 249 -9.83 -16.81 6.60
C ARG A 249 -10.00 -15.90 7.82
N TRP A 250 -9.21 -14.85 7.91
CA TRP A 250 -9.36 -13.81 8.92
C TRP A 250 -10.68 -13.06 8.72
N ALA A 251 -10.99 -12.66 7.48
CA ALA A 251 -12.23 -11.97 7.15
C ALA A 251 -13.45 -12.84 7.51
N GLU A 252 -13.50 -14.10 7.05
CA GLU A 252 -14.57 -15.05 7.36
C GLU A 252 -14.86 -15.10 8.87
N LYS A 253 -13.83 -15.35 9.68
CA LYS A 253 -13.99 -15.46 11.14
C LYS A 253 -14.41 -14.14 11.78
N THR A 254 -13.91 -13.04 11.26
CA THR A 254 -14.16 -11.71 11.84
C THR A 254 -15.60 -11.30 11.60
N PHE A 255 -16.09 -11.44 10.37
CA PHE A 255 -17.46 -11.10 10.02
C PHE A 255 -18.48 -12.11 10.59
N ASP A 256 -18.17 -13.41 10.61
CA ASP A 256 -18.99 -14.40 11.33
C ASP A 256 -19.19 -14.01 12.80
N SER A 257 -18.15 -13.47 13.46
CA SER A 257 -18.22 -13.05 14.87
C SER A 257 -18.95 -11.73 15.09
N LEU A 258 -19.11 -10.90 14.06
CA LEU A 258 -19.85 -9.63 14.13
C LEU A 258 -21.37 -9.84 13.92
N GLU A 259 -21.77 -10.94 13.30
CA GLU A 259 -23.17 -11.34 13.12
C GLU A 259 -23.79 -12.00 14.38
N GLU A 260 -22.96 -12.47 15.32
CA GLU A 260 -23.37 -13.09 16.60
C GLU A 260 -23.66 -12.09 17.73
#